data_AF-A0A9N9HF06-F1
#
_entry.id   AF-A0A9N9HF06-F1
#
_cell.length_a   1.000
_cell.length_b   1.000
_cell.length_c   1.000
_cell.angle_alpha   90.00
_cell.angle_beta   90.00
_cell.angle_gamma   90.00
#
_symmetry.space_group_name_H-M   'P 1'
#
loop_
_entity.id
_entity.type
_entity.pdbx_description
1 polymer ?
#
loop_
_entity_poly.entity_id
_entity_poly.type
_entity_poly.pdbx_seq_one_letter_code
_entity_poly.pdbx_strand_id
1 'polypeptide(L)'
;MGLEPYKIILHLLTKEGPQTSKQLFSYVTKYPQLISHKHLKQKILLQMQNSKLIYKKVSRDPQLTKLPADREVFLWFINEDKVKKSSHKKLDPGFIVNESEVD
;
A
#
# COMPACT_ATOMS: atom_id res chain seq x y z
N MET A 1 -18.85 -7.73 2.55
CA MET A 1 -17.84 -7.39 1.51
C MET A 1 -16.58 -6.89 2.20
N GLY A 2 -15.43 -7.49 1.92
CA GLY A 2 -14.15 -7.10 2.52
C GLY A 2 -13.49 -5.95 1.76
N LEU A 3 -12.65 -5.18 2.45
CA LEU A 3 -11.79 -4.19 1.78
C LEU A 3 -10.78 -4.92 0.90
N GLU A 4 -10.73 -4.55 -0.39
CA GLU A 4 -9.77 -5.08 -1.33
C GLU A 4 -8.32 -4.87 -0.85
N PRO A 5 -7.47 -5.92 -0.84
CA PRO A 5 -6.11 -5.82 -0.28
C PRO A 5 -5.26 -4.70 -0.90
N TYR A 6 -5.42 -4.42 -2.20
CA TYR A 6 -4.67 -3.33 -2.85
C TYR A 6 -5.09 -1.94 -2.34
N LYS A 7 -6.38 -1.73 -2.01
CA LYS A 7 -6.87 -0.45 -1.44
C LYS A 7 -6.24 -0.21 -0.08
N ILE A 8 -6.08 -1.28 0.72
CA ILE A 8 -5.40 -1.23 2.02
C ILE A 8 -3.93 -0.83 1.83
N ILE A 9 -3.21 -1.43 0.89
CA ILE A 9 -1.80 -1.08 0.65
C ILE A 9 -1.66 0.37 0.20
N LEU A 10 -2.48 0.84 -0.75
CA LEU A 10 -2.46 2.24 -1.19
C LEU A 10 -2.79 3.20 -0.06
N HIS A 11 -3.75 2.86 0.80
CA HIS A 11 -4.08 3.65 1.98
C HIS A 11 -2.89 3.74 2.94
N LEU A 12 -2.30 2.60 3.30
CA LEU A 12 -1.16 2.54 4.22
C LEU A 12 0.03 3.36 3.70
N LEU A 13 0.37 3.20 2.42
CA LEU A 13 1.47 3.95 1.80
C LEU A 13 1.16 5.44 1.65
N THR A 14 -0.11 5.82 1.50
CA THR A 14 -0.54 7.23 1.44
C THR A 14 -0.42 7.89 2.82
N LYS A 15 -0.84 7.17 3.86
CA LYS A 15 -0.94 7.70 5.23
C LYS A 15 0.38 7.69 5.97
N GLU A 16 1.11 6.58 5.87
CA GLU A 16 2.34 6.32 6.64
C GLU A 16 3.61 6.54 5.81
N GLY A 17 3.46 6.83 4.52
CA GLY A 17 4.57 6.99 3.59
C GLY A 17 5.17 5.65 3.12
N PRO A 18 6.37 5.69 2.51
CA PRO A 18 7.02 4.51 1.96
C PRO A 18 7.37 3.48 3.02
N GLN A 19 7.04 2.21 2.79
CA GLN A 19 7.21 1.15 3.80
C GLN A 19 7.81 -0.13 3.24
N THR A 20 8.50 -0.88 4.10
CA THR A 20 8.93 -2.25 3.79
C THR A 20 7.73 -3.20 3.77
N SER A 21 7.88 -4.33 3.08
CA SER A 21 6.86 -5.41 3.12
C SER A 21 6.59 -5.94 4.53
N LYS A 22 7.58 -5.87 5.43
CA LYS A 22 7.45 -6.30 6.84
C LYS A 22 6.60 -5.30 7.63
N GLN A 23 6.82 -4.00 7.43
CA GLN A 23 6.01 -2.95 8.05
C GLN A 23 4.56 -2.98 7.54
N LEU A 24 4.35 -3.15 6.23
CA LEU A 24 3.00 -3.33 5.68
C LEU A 24 2.28 -4.55 6.28
N PHE A 25 3.00 -5.67 6.45
CA PHE A 25 2.43 -6.86 7.09
C PHE A 25 2.12 -6.67 8.58
N SER A 26 2.80 -5.76 9.29
CA SER A 26 2.48 -5.49 10.71
C SER A 26 1.04 -5.01 10.92
N TYR A 27 0.39 -4.51 9.87
CA TYR A 27 -1.03 -4.11 9.88
C TYR A 27 -2.01 -5.27 9.66
N VAL A 28 -1.53 -6.52 9.53
CA VAL A 28 -2.40 -7.70 9.35
C VAL A 28 -3.43 -7.88 10.46
N THR A 29 -3.11 -7.48 11.69
CA THR A 29 -4.05 -7.51 12.83
C THR A 29 -5.27 -6.61 12.62
N LYS A 30 -5.11 -5.51 11.86
CA LYS A 30 -6.19 -4.60 11.48
C LYS A 30 -6.85 -5.00 10.17
N TYR A 31 -6.13 -5.74 9.32
CA TYR A 31 -6.57 -6.13 7.99
C TYR A 31 -6.32 -7.63 7.77
N PRO A 32 -7.23 -8.50 8.26
CA PRO A 32 -7.07 -9.96 8.15
C PRO A 32 -7.03 -10.46 6.68
N GLN A 33 -7.46 -9.62 5.72
CA GLN A 33 -7.28 -9.84 4.28
C GLN A 33 -5.80 -10.02 3.88
N LEU A 34 -4.85 -9.51 4.67
CA LEU A 34 -3.41 -9.68 4.46
C LEU A 34 -2.93 -11.03 5.03
N ILE A 35 -3.50 -12.13 4.53
CA ILE A 35 -3.43 -13.50 5.06
C ILE A 35 -2.02 -13.92 5.55
N SER A 36 -0.97 -13.62 4.77
CA SER A 36 0.41 -13.92 5.15
C SER A 36 1.40 -12.96 4.50
N HIS A 37 2.59 -12.84 5.09
CA HIS A 37 3.68 -12.02 4.52
C HIS A 37 4.10 -12.51 3.13
N LYS A 38 4.13 -13.83 2.91
CA LYS A 38 4.40 -14.43 1.59
C LYS A 38 3.32 -14.03 0.58
N HIS A 39 2.04 -14.14 0.95
CA HIS A 39 0.92 -13.72 0.11
C HIS A 39 0.97 -12.24 -0.25
N LEU A 40 1.26 -11.37 0.73
CA LEU A 40 1.44 -9.94 0.52
C LEU A 40 2.53 -9.66 -0.51
N LYS A 41 3.71 -10.29 -0.37
CA LYS A 41 4.86 -10.03 -1.24
C LYS A 41 4.70 -10.62 -2.64
N GLN A 42 4.30 -11.88 -2.74
CA GLN A 42 4.29 -12.62 -4.00
C GLN A 42 3.03 -12.41 -4.83
N LYS A 43 1.92 -12.03 -4.20
CA LYS A 43 0.65 -11.80 -4.91
C LYS A 43 0.30 -10.32 -4.96
N ILE A 44 0.03 -9.70 -3.81
CA ILE A 44 -0.54 -8.34 -3.76
C ILE A 44 0.46 -7.30 -4.27
N LEU A 45 1.64 -7.20 -3.65
CA LEU A 45 2.64 -6.19 -4.00
C LEU A 45 3.20 -6.40 -5.41
N LEU A 46 3.42 -7.66 -5.81
CA LEU A 46 3.88 -7.98 -7.16
C LEU A 46 2.83 -7.58 -8.22
N GLN A 47 1.55 -7.90 -8.00
CA GLN A 47 0.48 -7.51 -8.91
C GLN A 47 0.35 -5.98 -9.01
N MET A 48 0.38 -5.27 -7.88
CA MET A 48 0.33 -3.80 -7.87
C MET A 48 1.54 -3.17 -8.56
N GLN A 49 2.73 -3.77 -8.44
CA GLN A 49 3.93 -3.34 -9.15
C GLN A 49 3.78 -3.55 -10.66
N ASN A 50 3.28 -4.71 -11.09
CA ASN A 50 3.04 -5.00 -12.50
C ASN A 50 2.01 -4.04 -13.11
N SER A 51 0.98 -3.66 -12.34
CA SER A 51 0.01 -2.62 -12.72
C SER A 51 0.54 -1.18 -12.60
N LYS A 52 1.83 -1.00 -12.26
CA LYS A 52 2.50 0.30 -12.09
C LYS A 52 1.84 1.21 -11.05
N LEU A 53 1.11 0.67 -10.08
CA LEU A 53 0.47 1.44 -8.99
C LEU A 53 1.46 1.79 -7.88
N ILE A 54 2.42 0.90 -7.66
CA ILE A 54 3.51 1.06 -6.70
C ILE A 54 4.83 0.67 -7.35
N TYR A 55 5.93 1.11 -6.76
CA TYR A 55 7.27 0.68 -7.17
C TYR A 55 8.14 0.44 -5.94
N LYS A 56 9.18 -0.36 -6.13
CA LYS A 56 10.13 -0.76 -5.08
C LYS A 56 11.45 -0.04 -5.31
N LYS A 57 11.99 0.62 -4.29
CA LYS A 57 13.29 1.30 -4.35
C LYS A 57 14.11 1.01 -3.10
N VAL A 58 15.44 0.91 -3.27
CA VAL A 58 16.37 0.82 -2.14
C VAL A 58 16.46 2.20 -1.49
N SER A 59 16.33 2.22 -0.18
CA SER A 59 16.55 3.42 0.64
C SER A 59 17.59 3.12 1.71
N ARG A 60 18.48 4.09 1.91
CA ARG A 60 19.43 4.19 3.03
C ARG A 60 19.05 5.32 3.99
N ASP A 61 17.93 6.00 3.73
CA ASP A 61 17.49 7.14 4.49
C ASP A 61 17.06 6.69 5.90
N PRO A 62 17.78 7.09 6.96
CA PRO A 62 17.42 6.70 8.33
C PRO A 62 16.05 7.19 8.75
N GLN A 63 15.58 8.32 8.21
CA GLN A 63 14.27 8.89 8.56
C GLN A 63 13.12 8.04 8.05
N LEU A 64 13.27 7.48 6.84
CA LEU A 64 12.25 6.59 6.24
C LEU A 64 12.36 5.16 6.76
N THR A 65 13.58 4.69 7.00
CA THR A 65 13.84 3.27 7.28
C THR A 65 13.84 2.96 8.77
N LYS A 66 14.02 3.98 9.64
CA LYS A 66 14.27 3.83 11.08
C LYS A 66 15.45 2.89 11.37
N LEU A 67 16.39 2.81 10.43
CA LEU A 67 17.58 1.98 10.50
C LEU A 67 18.83 2.86 10.38
N PRO A 68 19.98 2.37 10.86
CA PRO A 68 21.28 3.01 10.62
C PRO A 68 21.54 3.26 9.12
N ALA A 69 22.24 4.36 8.79
CA ALA A 69 22.47 4.82 7.40
C ALA A 69 23.31 3.84 6.54
N ASP A 70 24.03 2.93 7.18
CA ASP A 70 24.80 1.84 6.56
C ASP A 70 23.91 0.68 6.09
N ARG A 71 22.63 0.65 6.48
CA ARG A 71 21.71 -0.43 6.10
C ARG A 71 20.78 -0.04 4.96
N GLU A 72 20.84 -0.87 3.92
CA GLU A 72 19.93 -0.78 2.78
C GLU A 72 18.66 -1.58 3.06
N VAL A 73 17.50 -0.95 2.84
CA VAL A 73 16.22 -1.65 2.82
C VAL A 73 15.40 -1.27 1.62
N PHE A 74 14.58 -2.22 1.19
CA PHE A 74 13.63 -2.00 0.12
C PHE A 74 12.31 -1.44 0.66
N LEU A 75 11.98 -0.24 0.20
CA LEU A 75 10.70 0.43 0.48
C LEU A 75 9.80 0.38 -0.75
N TRP A 76 8.51 0.27 -0.50
CA TRP A 76 7.44 0.41 -1.48
C TRP A 76 6.94 1.85 -1.48
N PHE A 77 6.81 2.43 -2.67
CA PHE A 77 6.36 3.79 -2.90
C PHE A 77 5.12 3.75 -3.79
N ILE A 78 4.24 4.74 -3.63
CA ILE A 78 3.12 4.96 -4.55
C ILE A 78 3.66 5.58 -5.84
N ASN A 79 3.18 5.10 -6.98
CA ASN A 79 3.39 5.78 -8.24
C ASN A 79 2.37 6.93 -8.39
N GLU A 80 2.81 8.15 -8.12
CA GLU A 80 1.95 9.33 -8.12
C GLU A 80 1.45 9.71 -9.53
N ASP A 81 2.11 9.23 -10.58
CA ASP A 81 1.65 9.40 -11.98
C ASP A 81 0.40 8.56 -12.29
N LYS A 82 0.17 7.49 -11.53
CA LYS A 82 -0.95 6.55 -11.73
C LYS A 82 -1.97 6.59 -10.61
N VAL A 83 -1.57 7.03 -9.42
CA VAL A 83 -2.39 6.95 -8.21
C VAL A 83 -2.52 8.33 -7.58
N LYS A 84 -3.76 8.84 -7.53
CA LYS A 84 -4.09 10.05 -6.78
C LYS A 84 -4.17 9.73 -5.29
N LYS A 85 -3.16 10.14 -4.51
CA LYS A 85 -3.11 9.93 -3.04
C LYS A 85 -4.38 10.42 -2.31
N SER A 86 -5.00 11.51 -2.76
CA SER A 86 -6.22 12.05 -2.18
C SER A 86 -7.36 11.01 -2.12
N SER A 87 -7.47 10.15 -3.12
CA SER A 87 -8.50 9.11 -3.22
C SER A 87 -8.29 7.92 -2.28
N HIS A 88 -7.15 7.87 -1.58
CA HIS A 88 -6.78 6.76 -0.69
C HIS A 88 -6.51 7.20 0.75
N LYS A 89 -6.76 8.48 1.10
CA LYS A 89 -6.61 8.99 2.47
C LYS A 89 -7.59 8.37 3.46
N LYS A 90 -8.76 7.94 3.01
CA LYS A 90 -9.77 7.24 3.82
C LYS A 90 -9.97 5.83 3.23
N LEU A 91 -9.96 4.82 4.09
CA LEU A 91 -10.48 3.50 3.73
C LEU A 91 -11.98 3.57 3.91
N ASP A 92 -12.69 3.89 2.84
CA ASP A 92 -14.15 3.82 2.86
C ASP A 92 -14.57 2.35 2.69
N PRO A 93 -15.20 1.71 3.68
CA PRO A 93 -15.68 0.34 3.54
C PRO A 93 -16.91 0.21 2.62
N GLY A 94 -17.41 1.31 2.04
CA GLY A 94 -18.68 1.28 1.30
C GLY A 94 -18.84 2.35 0.23
N PHE A 95 -17.83 2.61 -0.61
CA PHE A 95 -18.06 3.41 -1.82
C PHE A 95 -18.79 2.57 -2.88
N ILE A 96 -20.12 2.44 -2.72
CA ILE A 96 -21.03 2.23 -3.83
C ILE A 96 -20.98 3.54 -4.63
N VAL A 97 -20.53 3.47 -5.88
CA VAL A 97 -20.85 4.49 -6.86
C VAL A 97 -22.37 4.43 -7.00
N ASN A 98 -23.09 5.38 -6.43
CA ASN A 98 -24.46 5.62 -6.89
C ASN A 98 -24.32 6.23 -8.29
N GLU A 99 -24.21 5.37 -9.30
CA GLU A 99 -24.71 5.69 -10.63
C GLU A 99 -26.23 5.74 -10.51
N SER A 100 -26.76 6.92 -10.16
CA SER A 100 -28.16 7.29 -10.36
C SER A 100 -28.26 8.81 -10.24
N GLU A 101 -27.66 9.50 -11.22
CA GLU A 101 -28.09 10.83 -11.62
C GLU A 101 -28.30 10.80 -13.13
N VAL A 102 -29.47 10.30 -13.53
CA VAL A 102 -30.18 10.63 -14.77
C VAL A 102 -31.62 10.15 -14.60
N ASP A 103 -32.46 11.02 -14.04
CA ASP A 103 -33.51 11.70 -14.80
C ASP A 103 -33.90 13.01 -14.08
#